data_AF-A0A7X7Y876-F1
#
_entry.id   AF-A0A7X7Y876-F1
#
_cell.length_a   1.000
_cell.length_b   1.000
_cell.length_c   1.000
_cell.angle_alpha   90.00
_cell.angle_beta   90.00
_cell.angle_gamma   90.00
#
_symmetry.space_group_name_H-M   'P 1'
#
loop_
_entity.id
_entity.type
_entity.pdbx_description
1 polymer ?
#
loop_
_entity_poly.entity_id
_entity_poly.type
_entity_poly.pdbx_seq_one_letter_code
_entity_poly.pdbx_strand_id
1 'polypeptide(L)'
;MMQDDALMGKVAARSPKGEALMQDPEARRHIADTIRTHWKAWVDEKLPALGGRTPREAVTDSGGREAVEALLLDAERRGKEDPTTGEMNRDGIRLARKLLGLIKS
;
A
#
# COMPACT_ATOMS: atom_id res chain seq x y z
N MET A 1 -12.82 19.25 0.80
CA MET A 1 -11.35 19.46 0.83
C MET A 1 -10.75 18.27 1.56
N MET A 2 -10.11 17.36 0.81
CA MET A 2 -9.24 16.23 1.23
C MET A 2 -9.27 15.18 0.10
N GLN A 3 -8.89 15.57 -1.12
CA GLN A 3 -8.73 14.63 -2.24
C GLN A 3 -7.44 14.84 -3.06
N ASP A 4 -6.56 15.78 -2.66
CA ASP A 4 -5.49 16.25 -3.55
C ASP A 4 -4.08 15.67 -3.25
N ASP A 5 -3.83 15.06 -2.09
CA ASP A 5 -2.49 14.53 -1.75
C ASP A 5 -2.21 13.13 -2.35
N ALA A 6 -3.24 12.33 -2.64
CA ALA A 6 -3.06 11.01 -3.25
C ALA A 6 -2.76 11.08 -4.76
N LEU A 7 -3.08 12.21 -5.41
CA LEU A 7 -2.82 12.44 -6.83
C LEU A 7 -1.40 12.95 -7.08
N MET A 8 -0.81 13.72 -6.17
CA MET A 8 0.56 14.25 -6.30
C MET A 8 1.63 13.14 -6.32
N GLY A 9 1.46 12.05 -5.57
CA GLY A 9 2.41 10.92 -5.56
C GLY A 9 2.44 10.09 -6.86
N LYS A 10 1.29 9.93 -7.54
CA LYS A 10 1.17 9.15 -8.78
C LYS A 10 1.71 9.88 -10.02
N VAL A 11 1.77 11.21 -9.99
CA VAL A 11 2.28 12.02 -11.11
C VAL A 11 3.80 12.16 -11.04
N ALA A 12 4.39 12.20 -9.84
CA ALA A 12 5.83 12.25 -9.66
C ALA A 12 6.55 10.99 -10.16
N ALA A 13 5.97 9.80 -9.96
CA ALA A 13 6.58 8.52 -10.36
C ALA A 13 6.59 8.26 -11.88
N ARG A 14 5.70 8.89 -12.66
CA ARG A 14 5.63 8.74 -14.14
C ARG A 14 6.28 9.88 -14.93
N SER A 15 6.98 10.78 -14.24
CA SER A 15 7.76 11.84 -14.89
C SER A 15 9.19 11.35 -15.14
N PRO A 16 9.90 11.84 -16.18
CA PRO A 16 11.30 11.49 -16.44
C PRO A 16 12.22 11.71 -15.23
N LYS A 17 11.89 12.69 -14.38
CA LYS A 17 12.56 12.97 -13.12
C LYS A 17 12.31 11.91 -12.05
N GLY A 18 11.12 11.31 -12.00
CA GLY A 18 10.79 10.20 -11.12
C GLY A 18 11.51 8.92 -11.50
N GLU A 19 11.65 8.65 -12.79
CA GLU A 19 12.44 7.52 -13.30
C GLU A 19 13.94 7.67 -13.00
N ALA A 20 14.49 8.89 -13.14
CA ALA A 20 15.89 9.17 -12.82
C ALA A 20 16.18 9.03 -11.31
N LEU A 21 15.27 9.46 -10.44
CA LEU A 21 15.37 9.26 -8.99
C LEU A 21 15.37 7.77 -8.63
N MET A 22 14.69 6.94 -9.41
CA MET A 22 14.64 5.49 -9.18
C MET A 22 15.88 4.74 -9.63
N GLN A 23 16.85 5.41 -10.27
CA GLN A 23 18.17 4.83 -10.57
C GLN A 23 19.17 4.99 -9.41
N ASP A 24 18.89 5.90 -8.47
CA ASP A 24 19.73 6.09 -7.28
C ASP A 24 19.35 5.08 -6.18
N PRO A 25 20.28 4.22 -5.74
CA PRO A 25 20.03 3.26 -4.65
C PRO A 25 19.54 3.91 -3.34
N GLU A 26 20.00 5.12 -3.01
CA GLU A 26 19.60 5.81 -1.78
C GLU A 26 18.15 6.28 -1.89
N ALA A 27 17.80 6.94 -3.00
CA ALA A 27 16.43 7.35 -3.30
C ALA A 27 15.46 6.15 -3.35
N ARG A 28 15.84 5.04 -3.99
CA ARG A 28 15.03 3.80 -4.00
C ARG A 28 14.76 3.29 -2.59
N ARG A 29 15.76 3.32 -1.71
CA ARG A 29 15.62 2.88 -0.31
C ARG A 29 14.65 3.78 0.45
N HIS A 30 14.76 5.10 0.31
CA HIS A 30 13.83 6.04 0.93
C HIS A 30 12.40 5.87 0.43
N ILE A 31 12.20 5.61 -0.86
CA ILE A 31 10.89 5.34 -1.44
C ILE A 31 10.33 4.02 -0.88
N ALA A 32 11.14 2.96 -0.82
CA ALA A 32 10.72 1.69 -0.24
C ALA A 32 10.32 1.83 1.24
N ASP A 33 11.10 2.58 2.04
CA ASP A 33 10.79 2.86 3.44
C ASP A 33 9.50 3.68 3.60
N THR A 34 9.26 4.62 2.68
CA THR A 34 8.02 5.42 2.64
C THR A 34 6.81 4.54 2.34
N ILE A 35 6.88 3.70 1.30
CA ILE A 35 5.83 2.74 0.93
C ILE A 35 5.56 1.79 2.11
N ARG A 36 6.61 1.27 2.74
CA ARG A 36 6.48 0.39 3.91
C ARG A 36 5.76 1.09 5.06
N THR A 37 6.07 2.36 5.30
CA THR A 37 5.45 3.15 6.37
C THR A 37 3.98 3.42 6.06
N HIS A 38 3.65 3.74 4.81
CA HIS A 38 2.27 3.86 4.35
C HIS A 38 1.45 2.59 4.63
N TRP A 39 1.95 1.41 4.26
CA TRP A 39 1.26 0.14 4.51
C TRP A 39 1.15 -0.22 6.01
N LYS A 40 2.11 0.20 6.84
CA LYS A 40 1.99 0.07 8.30
C LYS A 40 0.91 0.97 8.88
N ALA A 41 0.76 2.20 8.39
CA ALA A 41 -0.29 3.10 8.84
C ALA A 41 -1.67 2.60 8.37
N TRP A 42 -1.74 2.09 7.13
CA TRP A 42 -2.98 1.61 6.52
C TRP A 42 -3.70 0.54 7.35
N VAL A 43 -2.98 -0.36 8.04
CA VAL A 43 -3.63 -1.42 8.84
C VAL A 43 -4.40 -0.88 10.05
N ASP A 44 -4.10 0.35 10.48
CA ASP A 44 -4.73 1.06 11.59
C ASP A 44 -5.58 2.26 11.12
N GLU A 45 -5.74 2.45 9.80
CA GLU A 45 -6.55 3.51 9.20
C GLU A 45 -8.02 3.09 9.07
N LYS A 46 -8.95 3.99 9.41
CA LYS A 46 -10.39 3.72 9.25
C LYS A 46 -10.79 3.82 7.79
N LEU A 47 -11.34 2.74 7.24
CA LEU A 47 -11.70 2.66 5.83
C LEU A 47 -13.23 2.69 5.66
N PRO A 48 -13.79 3.61 4.85
CA PRO A 48 -15.22 3.61 4.52
C PRO A 48 -15.70 2.27 3.92
N ALA A 49 -14.84 1.62 3.12
CA ALA A 49 -15.11 0.31 2.53
C ALA A 49 -15.28 -0.83 3.56
N LEU A 50 -14.79 -0.63 4.80
CA LEU A 50 -14.94 -1.56 5.92
C LEU A 50 -15.99 -1.07 6.94
N GLY A 51 -16.88 -0.17 6.52
CA GLY A 51 -17.89 0.43 7.41
C GLY A 51 -17.29 1.36 8.47
N GLY A 52 -16.13 1.99 8.17
CA GLY A 52 -15.43 2.88 9.10
C GLY A 52 -14.56 2.17 10.13
N ARG A 53 -14.39 0.85 10.02
CA ARG A 53 -13.43 0.05 10.80
C ARG A 53 -12.03 0.12 10.18
N THR A 54 -11.02 -0.15 11.00
CA THR A 54 -9.66 -0.40 10.53
C THR A 54 -9.51 -1.81 9.95
N PRO A 55 -8.55 -2.07 9.06
CA PRO A 55 -8.23 -3.44 8.63
C PRO A 55 -7.95 -4.36 9.83
N ARG A 56 -7.22 -3.88 10.85
CA ARG A 56 -6.95 -4.65 12.08
C ARG A 56 -8.22 -5.04 12.81
N GLU A 57 -9.19 -4.15 12.92
CA GLU A 57 -10.48 -4.44 13.52
C GLU A 57 -11.31 -5.38 12.63
N ALA A 58 -11.28 -5.20 11.31
CA ALA A 58 -12.11 -5.98 10.39
C ALA A 58 -11.69 -7.46 10.28
N VAL A 59 -10.39 -7.78 10.37
CA VAL A 59 -9.91 -9.17 10.25
C VAL A 59 -10.31 -10.09 11.41
N THR A 60 -10.95 -9.56 12.46
CA THR A 60 -11.42 -10.35 13.61
C THR A 60 -12.61 -11.24 13.28
N ASP A 61 -13.39 -10.90 12.25
CA ASP A 61 -14.52 -11.69 11.77
C ASP A 61 -14.28 -12.15 10.31
N SER A 62 -14.97 -13.20 9.88
CA SER A 62 -14.72 -13.82 8.58
C SER A 62 -15.07 -12.89 7.41
N GLY A 63 -16.15 -12.13 7.52
CA GLY A 63 -16.57 -11.18 6.47
C GLY A 63 -15.61 -10.01 6.33
N GLY A 64 -15.18 -9.43 7.45
CA GLY A 64 -14.18 -8.36 7.45
C GLY A 64 -12.80 -8.84 6.99
N ARG A 65 -12.41 -10.09 7.31
CA ARG A 65 -11.21 -10.73 6.75
C ARG A 65 -11.27 -10.81 5.23
N GLU A 66 -12.37 -11.31 4.67
CA GLU A 66 -12.56 -11.41 3.21
C GLU A 66 -12.52 -10.02 2.55
N ALA A 67 -13.19 -9.03 3.14
CA ALA A 67 -13.18 -7.65 2.65
C ALA A 67 -11.76 -7.05 2.64
N VAL A 68 -11.00 -7.24 3.71
CA VAL A 68 -9.61 -6.77 3.80
C VAL A 68 -8.71 -7.48 2.77
N GLU A 69 -8.88 -8.79 2.57
CA GLU A 69 -8.13 -9.51 1.53
C GLU A 69 -8.47 -9.02 0.12
N ALA A 70 -9.74 -8.73 -0.17
CA ALA A 70 -10.17 -8.16 -1.44
C ALA A 70 -9.53 -6.79 -1.71
N LEU A 71 -9.45 -5.92 -0.70
CA LEU A 71 -8.80 -4.61 -0.80
C LEU A 71 -7.29 -4.74 -1.08
N LEU A 72 -6.61 -5.66 -0.40
CA LEU A 72 -5.17 -5.92 -0.60
C LEU A 72 -4.91 -6.52 -1.99
N LEU A 73 -5.78 -7.41 -2.47
CA LEU A 73 -5.69 -7.99 -3.81
C LEU A 73 -5.89 -6.94 -4.90
N ASP A 74 -6.86 -6.04 -4.72
CA ASP A 74 -7.10 -4.94 -5.65
C ASP A 74 -5.94 -3.94 -5.68
N ALA A 75 -5.34 -3.64 -4.53
CA ALA A 75 -4.13 -2.83 -4.45
C ALA A 75 -2.92 -3.50 -5.15
N GLU A 76 -2.79 -4.81 -5.03
CA GLU A 76 -1.72 -5.57 -5.69
C GLU A 76 -1.87 -5.55 -7.21
N ARG A 77 -3.10 -5.74 -7.72
CA ARG A 77 -3.41 -5.66 -9.15
C ARG A 77 -3.07 -4.30 -9.73
N ARG A 78 -3.50 -3.22 -9.07
CA ARG A 78 -3.19 -1.84 -9.48
C ARG A 78 -1.69 -1.54 -9.41
N GLY A 79 -0.98 -2.09 -8.44
CA GLY A 79 0.46 -1.91 -8.29
C GLY A 79 1.30 -2.70 -9.31
N LYS A 80 0.79 -3.83 -9.83
CA LYS A 80 1.51 -4.63 -10.84
C LYS A 80 1.73 -3.89 -12.16
N GLU A 81 0.86 -2.93 -12.47
CA GLU A 81 0.94 -2.11 -13.68
C GLU A 81 2.02 -1.02 -13.58
N ASP A 82 2.60 -0.80 -12.39
CA ASP A 82 3.69 0.16 -12.18
C ASP A 82 5.06 -0.54 -12.27
N PRO A 83 5.84 -0.32 -13.35
CA PRO A 83 7.17 -0.91 -13.53
C PRO A 83 8.22 -0.34 -12.58
N THR A 84 7.95 0.81 -11.97
CA THR A 84 8.88 1.59 -11.17
C THR A 84 8.77 1.20 -9.70
N THR A 85 7.56 1.21 -9.14
CA THR A 85 7.33 0.97 -7.70
C THR A 85 6.59 -0.33 -7.39
N GLY A 86 6.18 -1.09 -8.41
CA GLY A 86 5.32 -2.27 -8.24
C GLY A 86 5.90 -3.33 -7.30
N GLU A 87 7.22 -3.57 -7.33
CA GLU A 87 7.87 -4.51 -6.40
C GLU A 87 7.82 -4.02 -4.95
N MET A 88 8.19 -2.76 -4.70
CA MET A 88 8.16 -2.17 -3.36
C MET A 88 6.73 -2.15 -2.79
N ASN A 89 5.74 -1.90 -3.64
CA ASN A 89 4.34 -1.96 -3.24
C ASN A 89 3.90 -3.38 -2.86
N ARG A 90 4.33 -4.40 -3.61
CA ARG A 90 4.06 -5.81 -3.25
C ARG A 90 4.67 -6.18 -1.90
N ASP A 91 5.87 -5.71 -1.60
CA ASP A 91 6.50 -5.94 -0.29
C ASP A 91 5.75 -5.25 0.85
N GLY A 92 5.26 -4.02 0.60
CA GLY A 92 4.37 -3.32 1.52
C GLY A 92 3.06 -4.07 1.78
N ILE A 93 2.41 -4.58 0.74
CA ILE A 93 1.19 -5.41 0.85
C ILE A 93 1.47 -6.70 1.63
N ARG A 94 2.61 -7.36 1.37
CA ARG A 94 3.04 -8.56 2.12
C ARG A 94 3.22 -8.23 3.60
N LEU A 95 3.82 -7.08 3.92
CA LEU A 95 3.95 -6.62 5.29
C LEU A 95 2.58 -6.38 5.94
N ALA A 96 1.65 -5.72 5.25
CA ALA A 96 0.29 -5.51 5.76
C ALA A 96 -0.41 -6.85 6.07
N ARG A 97 -0.33 -7.83 5.15
CA ARG A 97 -0.85 -9.19 5.39
C ARG A 97 -0.24 -9.85 6.64
N LYS A 98 1.07 -9.69 6.85
CA LYS A 98 1.76 -10.22 8.03
C LYS A 98 1.28 -9.54 9.32
N LEU A 99 1.16 -8.22 9.33
CA LEU A 99 0.69 -7.44 10.49
C LEU A 99 -0.76 -7.76 10.88
N LEU A 100 -1.56 -8.18 9.89
CA LEU A 100 -2.96 -8.59 10.07
C LEU A 100 -3.11 -10.09 10.36
N GLY A 101 -2.02 -10.86 10.40
CA GLY A 101 -2.08 -12.31 10.64
C GLY A 101 -2.73 -13.11 9.50
N LEU A 102 -2.74 -12.56 8.28
CA LEU A 102 -3.30 -13.22 7.09
C LEU A 102 -2.32 -14.20 6.44
N ILE A 103 -1.02 -14.05 6.73
CA ILE A 103 0.04 -14.97 6.29
C ILE A 103 0.97 -15.26 7.46
N LYS A 104 1.54 -16.48 7.51
CA LYS A 104 2.56 -16.84 8.51
C LYS A 104 3.89 -16.16 8.18
N SER A 105 4.62 -15.79 9.25
CA SER A 105 5.98 -15.22 9.19
C SER A 105 6.99 -16.21 8.63
#